data_AF-A0A3B8XPT5-F1
#
_entry.id   AF-A0A3B8XPT5-F1
#
_cell.length_a   1.000
_cell.length_b   1.000
_cell.length_c   1.000
_cell.angle_alpha   90.00
_cell.angle_beta   90.00
_cell.angle_gamma   90.00
#
_symmetry.space_group_name_H-M   'P 1'
#
loop_
_entity.id
_entity.type
_entity.pdbx_description
1 polymer ?
#
loop_
_entity_poly.entity_id
_entity_poly.type
_entity_poly.pdbx_seq_one_letter_code
_entity_poly.pdbx_strand_id
1 'polypeptide(L)'
;PTRFMGRRPEVKGRRKDGSEFPAEATISRIVLDGETVFTAVVRDLTALRQAEDALRARERQMRMIIEAMPFGLATIRQATGEILFANSAFGALVDCERRKLAGRHIAEFAGTELTEKLVKGEGKPDLASP
;
A
#
# COMPACT_ATOMS: atom_id res chain seq x y z
N PRO A 1 8.66 -39.01 6.41
CA PRO A 1 7.77 -37.91 6.86
C PRO A 1 8.38 -36.53 6.57
N THR A 2 7.75 -35.78 5.67
CA THR A 2 8.13 -34.41 5.32
C THR A 2 7.85 -33.50 6.50
N ARG A 3 8.89 -33.07 7.22
CA ARG A 3 8.73 -32.16 8.37
C ARG A 3 8.63 -30.73 7.84
N PHE A 4 7.43 -30.18 7.84
CA PHE A 4 7.16 -28.79 7.47
C PHE A 4 7.31 -27.90 8.71
N MET A 5 8.38 -27.09 8.76
CA MET A 5 8.51 -25.98 9.71
C MET A 5 8.20 -24.67 8.96
N GLY A 6 7.24 -23.90 9.48
CA GLY A 6 6.42 -22.91 8.77
C GLY A 6 7.07 -21.62 8.28
N ARG A 7 8.36 -21.62 7.93
CA ARG A 7 8.98 -20.51 7.18
C ARG A 7 9.84 -21.10 6.07
N ARG A 8 9.50 -20.81 4.82
CA ARG A 8 10.39 -21.04 3.69
C ARG A 8 11.41 -19.90 3.71
N PRO A 9 12.69 -20.16 4.04
CA PRO A 9 13.69 -19.10 4.07
C PRO A 9 13.89 -18.57 2.65
N GLU A 10 13.88 -17.25 2.51
CA GLU A 10 14.29 -16.61 1.27
C GLU A 10 15.80 -16.84 1.11
N VAL A 11 16.20 -17.33 -0.05
CA VAL A 11 17.58 -17.62 -0.41
C VAL A 11 17.99 -16.78 -1.61
N LYS A 12 19.30 -16.66 -1.81
CA LYS A 12 19.84 -16.08 -3.04
C LYS A 12 20.09 -17.18 -4.06
N GLY A 13 19.33 -17.18 -5.14
CA GLY A 13 19.62 -17.97 -6.33
C GLY A 13 20.68 -17.27 -7.18
N ARG A 14 21.43 -18.03 -7.97
CA ARG A 14 22.37 -17.52 -8.96
C ARG A 14 22.06 -18.17 -10.31
N ARG A 15 21.86 -17.36 -11.35
CA ARG A 15 21.64 -17.85 -12.72
C ARG A 15 22.95 -18.32 -13.34
N LYS A 16 22.86 -19.00 -14.50
CA LYS A 16 24.03 -19.46 -15.26
C LYS A 16 24.93 -18.31 -15.71
N ASP A 17 24.35 -17.14 -15.98
CA ASP A 17 25.09 -15.92 -16.35
C ASP A 17 25.79 -15.22 -15.17
N GLY A 18 25.62 -15.73 -13.94
CA GLY A 18 26.22 -15.18 -12.72
C GLY A 18 25.33 -14.18 -11.97
N SER A 19 24.20 -13.74 -12.52
CA SER A 19 23.28 -12.82 -11.83
C SER A 19 22.62 -13.46 -10.62
N GLU A 20 22.53 -12.71 -9.51
CA GLU A 20 21.80 -13.12 -8.32
C GLU A 20 20.31 -12.76 -8.43
N PHE A 21 19.45 -13.61 -7.89
CA PHE A 21 18.03 -13.35 -7.77
C PHE A 21 17.48 -13.84 -6.42
N PRO A 22 16.48 -13.16 -5.84
CA PRO A 22 15.79 -13.67 -4.67
C PRO A 22 14.98 -14.91 -5.05
N ALA A 23 15.09 -15.96 -4.26
CA ALA A 23 14.39 -17.20 -4.50
C ALA A 23 13.82 -17.77 -3.22
N GLU A 24 12.75 -18.54 -3.36
CA GLU A 24 12.22 -19.40 -2.32
C GLU A 24 12.56 -20.83 -2.70
N ALA A 25 13.25 -21.56 -1.82
CA ALA A 25 13.66 -22.94 -2.09
C ALA A 25 13.11 -23.90 -1.03
N THR A 26 12.61 -25.05 -1.47
CA THR A 26 12.23 -26.16 -0.58
C THR A 26 12.87 -27.44 -1.10
N ILE A 27 13.50 -28.20 -0.21
CA ILE A 27 14.11 -29.49 -0.52
C ILE A 27 13.36 -30.58 0.26
N SER A 28 12.88 -31.60 -0.43
CA SER A 28 12.31 -32.80 0.17
C SER A 28 13.16 -34.02 -0.16
N ARG A 29 13.19 -34.98 0.76
CA ARG A 29 13.86 -36.28 0.58
C ARG A 29 12.82 -37.35 0.38
N ILE A 30 12.98 -38.16 -0.66
CA ILE A 30 12.13 -39.30 -1.00
C ILE A 30 13.03 -40.54 -1.10
N VAL A 31 12.54 -41.69 -0.66
CA VAL A 31 13.23 -42.97 -0.86
C VAL A 31 12.43 -43.76 -1.90
N LEU A 32 13.07 -44.11 -3.02
CA LEU A 32 12.48 -44.83 -4.16
C LEU A 32 13.36 -46.06 -4.42
N ASP A 33 12.79 -47.26 -4.37
CA ASP A 33 13.49 -48.53 -4.63
C ASP A 33 14.81 -48.72 -3.84
N GLY A 34 14.86 -48.19 -2.62
CA GLY A 34 16.06 -48.24 -1.76
C GLY A 34 17.06 -47.10 -2.00
N GLU A 35 16.89 -46.30 -3.04
CA GLU A 35 17.70 -45.12 -3.33
C GLU A 35 17.12 -43.85 -2.71
N THR A 36 18.00 -42.96 -2.25
CA THR A 36 17.60 -41.65 -1.71
C THR A 36 17.62 -40.60 -2.81
N VAL A 37 16.46 -40.03 -3.11
CA VAL A 37 16.28 -38.93 -4.07
C VAL A 37 15.96 -37.64 -3.32
N PHE A 38 16.59 -36.54 -3.73
CA PHE A 38 16.28 -35.21 -3.24
C PHE A 38 15.57 -34.41 -4.32
N THR A 39 14.41 -33.84 -3.99
CA THR A 39 13.66 -32.97 -4.88
C THR A 39 13.74 -31.55 -4.36
N ALA A 40 14.21 -30.62 -5.20
CA ALA A 40 14.23 -29.20 -4.89
C ALA A 40 13.20 -28.47 -5.74
N VAL A 41 12.37 -27.65 -5.09
CA VAL A 41 11.50 -26.67 -5.77
C VAL A 41 12.10 -25.30 -5.52
N VAL A 42 12.45 -24.59 -6.58
CA VAL A 42 13.01 -23.23 -6.53
C VAL A 42 12.04 -22.30 -7.25
N ARG A 43 11.53 -21.31 -6.52
CA ARG A 43 10.68 -20.26 -7.06
C ARG A 43 11.47 -18.95 -7.10
N ASP A 44 11.67 -18.43 -8.30
CA ASP A 44 12.23 -17.11 -8.51
C ASP A 44 11.23 -16.03 -8.06
N LEU A 45 11.67 -15.11 -7.19
CA LEU A 45 10.85 -14.02 -6.65
C LEU A 45 11.12 -12.67 -7.32
N THR A 46 11.94 -12.62 -8.39
CA THR A 46 12.30 -11.38 -9.08
C THR A 46 11.07 -10.62 -9.56
N ALA A 47 10.15 -11.29 -10.25
CA ALA A 47 8.93 -10.66 -10.78
C ALA A 47 8.02 -10.12 -9.66
N LEU A 48 7.95 -10.84 -8.53
CA LEU A 48 7.18 -10.39 -7.37
C LEU A 48 7.78 -9.09 -6.80
N ARG A 49 9.09 -9.05 -6.57
CA ARG A 49 9.76 -7.84 -6.05
C ARG A 49 9.64 -6.65 -7.00
N GLN A 50 9.81 -6.88 -8.31
CA GLN A 50 9.65 -5.82 -9.31
C GLN A 50 8.23 -5.23 -9.30
N ALA A 51 7.20 -6.08 -9.17
CA ALA A 51 5.82 -5.62 -9.06
C ALA A 51 5.58 -4.81 -7.77
N GLU A 52 6.11 -5.26 -6.63
CA GLU A 52 6.03 -4.54 -5.36
C GLU A 52 6.73 -3.17 -5.42
N ASP A 53 7.93 -3.13 -6.00
CA ASP A 53 8.70 -1.88 -6.13
C ASP A 53 8.04 -0.91 -7.10
N ALA A 54 7.48 -1.41 -8.20
CA ALA A 54 6.70 -0.59 -9.14
C ALA A 54 5.44 -0.03 -8.48
N LEU A 55 4.73 -0.83 -7.68
CA LEU A 55 3.57 -0.37 -6.91
C LEU A 55 3.98 0.73 -5.91
N ARG A 56 5.02 0.49 -5.11
CA ARG A 56 5.55 1.49 -4.16
C ARG A 56 6.02 2.77 -4.84
N ALA A 57 6.63 2.67 -6.01
CA ALA A 57 7.03 3.84 -6.80
C ALA A 57 5.82 4.66 -7.24
N ARG A 58 4.77 3.99 -7.75
CA ARG A 58 3.51 4.65 -8.13
C ARG A 58 2.80 5.30 -6.94
N GLU A 59 2.72 4.61 -5.80
CA GLU A 59 2.13 5.16 -4.57
C GLU A 59 2.88 6.42 -4.09
N ARG A 60 4.22 6.38 -4.11
CA ARG A 60 5.04 7.56 -3.76
C ARG A 60 4.82 8.71 -4.73
N GLN A 61 4.82 8.44 -6.03
CA GLN A 61 4.56 9.45 -7.04
C GLN A 61 3.18 10.09 -6.86
N MET A 62 2.14 9.29 -6.66
CA MET A 62 0.79 9.79 -6.43
C MET A 62 0.70 10.64 -5.15
N ARG A 63 1.36 10.21 -4.06
CA ARG A 63 1.43 11.01 -2.82
C ARG A 63 2.11 12.35 -3.05
N MET A 64 3.24 12.38 -3.79
CA MET A 64 3.93 13.63 -4.10
C MET A 64 3.06 14.57 -4.93
N ILE A 65 2.33 14.04 -5.93
CA ILE A 65 1.41 14.83 -6.74
C ILE A 65 0.32 15.45 -5.85
N ILE A 66 -0.35 14.65 -5.01
CA ILE A 66 -1.42 15.13 -4.13
C ILE A 66 -0.91 16.19 -3.14
N GLU A 67 0.29 16.01 -2.60
CA GLU A 67 0.88 16.95 -1.64
C GLU A 67 1.32 18.27 -2.29
N ALA A 68 1.62 18.25 -3.60
CA ALA A 68 2.00 19.43 -4.37
C ALA A 68 0.80 20.15 -5.02
N MET A 69 -0.41 19.59 -4.93
CA MET A 69 -1.61 20.22 -5.48
C MET A 69 -1.89 21.55 -4.76
N PRO A 70 -2.23 22.63 -5.49
CA PRO A 70 -2.52 23.93 -4.90
C PRO A 70 -3.92 23.99 -4.24
N PHE A 71 -4.78 22.99 -4.48
CA PHE A 71 -6.10 22.91 -3.89
C PHE A 71 -6.10 21.99 -2.67
N GLY A 72 -6.90 22.36 -1.67
CA GLY A 72 -7.12 21.54 -0.48
C GLY A 72 -7.86 20.26 -0.85
N LEU A 73 -7.25 19.11 -0.54
CA LEU A 73 -7.86 17.80 -0.68
C LEU A 73 -7.92 17.12 0.67
N ALA A 74 -9.11 16.67 1.05
CA ALA A 74 -9.31 15.78 2.18
C ALA A 74 -10.25 14.63 1.78
N THR A 75 -10.00 13.44 2.34
CA THR A 75 -10.92 12.31 2.25
C THR A 75 -11.46 12.00 3.63
N ILE A 76 -12.72 11.56 3.68
CA ILE A 76 -13.42 11.27 4.92
C ILE A 76 -13.96 9.84 4.91
N ARG A 77 -14.15 9.28 6.09
CA ARG A 77 -14.98 8.10 6.29
C ARG A 77 -16.44 8.54 6.20
N GLN A 78 -17.12 8.14 5.13
CA GLN A 78 -18.52 8.55 4.89
C GLN A 78 -19.44 8.28 6.08
N ALA A 79 -19.32 7.13 6.75
CA ALA A 79 -20.18 6.78 7.88
C ALA A 79 -20.03 7.69 9.12
N THR A 80 -18.89 8.35 9.30
CA THR A 80 -18.58 9.09 10.54
C THR A 80 -18.11 10.52 10.32
N GLY A 81 -17.84 10.95 9.09
CA GLY A 81 -17.24 12.26 8.81
C GLY A 81 -15.77 12.39 9.23
N GLU A 82 -15.14 11.31 9.70
CA GLU A 82 -13.75 11.31 10.15
C GLU A 82 -12.78 11.53 8.98
N ILE A 83 -11.85 12.48 9.12
CA ILE A 83 -10.81 12.74 8.11
C ILE A 83 -9.83 11.56 8.10
N LEU A 84 -9.71 10.89 6.96
CA LEU A 84 -8.77 9.79 6.73
C LEU A 84 -7.45 10.32 6.15
N PHE A 85 -7.53 11.33 5.30
CA PHE A 85 -6.40 11.96 4.66
C PHE A 85 -6.70 13.43 4.41
N ALA A 86 -5.68 14.26 4.51
CA ALA A 86 -5.67 15.62 4.03
C ALA A 86 -4.29 15.92 3.45
N ASN A 87 -4.21 16.73 2.38
CA ASN A 87 -2.95 17.24 1.85
C ASN A 87 -2.51 18.52 2.60
N SER A 88 -1.31 19.00 2.29
CA SER A 88 -0.73 20.22 2.89
C SER A 88 -1.59 21.47 2.63
N ALA A 89 -2.12 21.62 1.42
CA ALA A 89 -2.97 22.74 1.03
C ALA A 89 -4.27 22.80 1.84
N PHE A 90 -4.90 21.66 2.13
CA PHE A 90 -6.08 21.63 3.00
C PHE A 90 -5.73 22.05 4.43
N GLY A 91 -4.60 21.60 4.97
CA GLY A 91 -4.12 22.05 6.27
C GLY A 91 -3.91 23.56 6.35
N ALA A 92 -3.35 24.15 5.29
CA ALA A 92 -3.22 25.61 5.19
C ALA A 92 -4.58 26.33 5.11
N LEU A 93 -5.54 25.76 4.38
CA LEU A 93 -6.90 26.32 4.24
C LEU A 93 -7.63 26.42 5.59
N VAL A 94 -7.45 25.42 6.46
CA VAL A 94 -8.17 25.31 7.73
C VAL A 94 -7.31 25.71 8.95
N ASP A 95 -6.15 26.33 8.71
CA ASP A 95 -5.16 26.74 9.71
C ASP A 95 -4.82 25.63 10.73
N CYS A 96 -4.59 24.42 10.22
CA CYS A 96 -4.29 23.26 11.04
C CYS A 96 -3.19 22.41 10.41
N GLU A 97 -2.22 22.01 11.25
CA GLU A 97 -1.17 21.09 10.81
C GLU A 97 -1.78 19.77 10.31
N ARG A 98 -1.46 19.39 9.07
CA ARG A 98 -1.98 18.19 8.40
C ARG A 98 -1.94 16.92 9.25
N ARG A 99 -0.89 16.76 10.07
CA ARG A 99 -0.71 15.60 10.97
C ARG A 99 -1.78 15.51 12.06
N LYS A 100 -2.38 16.62 12.45
CA LYS A 100 -3.43 16.72 13.47
C LYS A 100 -4.83 16.57 12.89
N LEU A 101 -4.98 16.53 11.56
CA LEU A 101 -6.27 16.42 10.90
C LEU A 101 -6.80 14.99 10.87
N ALA A 102 -5.93 14.01 10.65
CA ALA A 102 -6.33 12.61 10.57
C ALA A 102 -6.98 12.16 11.90
N GLY A 103 -8.17 11.54 11.80
CA GLY A 103 -8.97 11.11 12.94
C GLY A 103 -9.92 12.16 13.51
N ARG A 104 -9.82 13.43 13.10
CA ARG A 104 -10.78 14.48 13.50
C ARG A 104 -12.02 14.48 12.62
N HIS A 105 -13.10 15.05 13.11
CA HIS A 105 -14.36 15.12 12.38
C HIS A 105 -14.35 16.33 11.42
N ILE A 106 -14.71 16.13 10.16
CA ILE A 106 -14.63 17.19 9.13
C ILE A 106 -15.50 18.43 9.45
N ALA A 107 -16.60 18.26 10.20
CA ALA A 107 -17.45 19.37 10.63
C ALA A 107 -16.74 20.43 11.50
N GLU A 108 -15.64 20.06 12.16
CA GLU A 108 -14.81 21.00 12.93
C GLU A 108 -14.15 22.07 12.04
N PHE A 109 -14.03 21.80 10.74
CA PHE A 109 -13.34 22.67 9.77
C PHE A 109 -14.25 23.16 8.65
N ALA A 110 -15.16 22.30 8.18
CA ALA A 110 -16.03 22.59 7.04
C ALA A 110 -17.48 22.93 7.42
N GLY A 111 -17.80 22.94 8.72
CA GLY A 111 -19.15 23.13 9.22
C GLY A 111 -20.06 21.92 9.03
N THR A 112 -21.23 21.95 9.68
CA THR A 112 -22.17 20.81 9.72
C THR A 112 -22.91 20.61 8.40
N GLU A 113 -23.25 21.67 7.68
CA GLU A 113 -24.03 21.59 6.44
C GLU A 113 -23.31 20.82 5.33
N LEU A 114 -22.03 21.14 5.07
CA LEU A 114 -21.23 20.42 4.08
C LEU A 114 -20.96 18.99 4.52
N THR A 115 -20.76 18.78 5.82
CA THR A 115 -20.52 17.44 6.39
C THR A 115 -21.70 16.52 6.17
N GLU A 116 -22.92 16.98 6.42
CA GLU A 116 -24.12 16.17 6.19
C GLU A 116 -24.27 15.78 4.71
N LYS A 117 -24.02 16.70 3.78
CA LYS A 117 -24.05 16.42 2.33
C LYS A 117 -22.99 15.39 1.93
N LEU A 118 -21.79 15.48 2.49
CA LEU A 118 -20.69 14.54 2.23
C LEU A 118 -20.95 13.15 2.83
N VAL A 119 -21.52 13.08 4.04
CA VAL A 119 -21.89 11.83 4.74
C VAL A 119 -23.05 11.11 4.03
N LYS A 120 -24.05 11.88 3.53
CA LYS A 120 -25.18 11.35 2.77
C LYS A 120 -24.81 10.96 1.32
N GLY A 121 -23.58 11.23 0.88
CA GLY A 121 -23.12 10.94 -0.48
C GLY A 121 -23.67 11.89 -1.56
N GLU A 122 -24.27 13.00 -1.15
CA GLU A 122 -24.91 14.01 -2.02
C GLU A 122 -23.97 15.17 -2.37
N GLY A 123 -22.84 15.29 -1.67
CA GLY A 123 -21.84 16.34 -1.87
C GLY A 123 -20.81 15.99 -2.94
N LYS A 124 -21.13 16.18 -4.22
CA LYS A 124 -20.09 16.48 -5.22
C LYS A 124 -19.83 17.99 -5.13
N PRO A 125 -18.70 18.46 -4.55
CA PRO A 125 -18.44 19.88 -4.53
C PRO A 125 -18.24 20.32 -5.98
N ASP A 126 -19.06 21.26 -6.44
CA ASP A 126 -18.84 21.98 -7.68
C ASP A 126 -17.61 22.87 -7.47
N LEU A 127 -16.42 22.30 -7.73
CA LEU A 127 -15.12 22.96 -7.58
C LEU A 127 -14.84 23.95 -8.75
N ALA A 128 -15.86 24.29 -9.54
CA ALA A 128 -15.81 25.29 -10.60
C ALA A 128 -16.52 26.57 -10.15
N SER A 129 -15.94 27.31 -9.22
CA SER A 129 -16.14 28.76 -9.14
C SER A 129 -14.82 29.43 -8.77
N PRO A 130 -14.44 30.48 -9.52
CA PRO A 130 -13.09 31.06 -9.51
C PRO A 130 -12.71 31.73 -8.19
#